data_AF-A0A954FQQ5-F1
#
_entry.id   AF-A0A954FQQ5-F1
#
_cell.length_a   1.000
_cell.length_b   1.000
_cell.length_c   1.000
_cell.angle_alpha   90.00
_cell.angle_beta   90.00
_cell.angle_gamma   90.00
#
_symmetry.space_group_name_H-M   'P 1'
#
loop_
_entity.id
_entity.type
_entity.pdbx_description
1 polymer ?
#
loop_
_entity_poly.entity_id
_entity_poly.type
_entity_poly.pdbx_seq_one_letter_code
_entity_poly.pdbx_strand_id
1 'polypeptide(L)'
;ISEWGHDFRPDYTRMAEFRAMIGSPVTMALTATATPEVQQDIVAQLGLHSGEMRMFHEGIDRPNLDLRVEEIWDADEKQESMMAVFDRWLQPTTTGSGVVYFTLIRTLLEFNERLRAEGIDHVCYHGDLERHERREIQDDFMNGRTRLVLATNAFGMGVDKDDIRFVVHADIPGSMESYYQEIGRAGRDGLPAECVLLYDQRDLNTRMEFIRWTNPDSEFCERTYHHLTHSTEQIRAFGLDWLRERLCDRQRHDRRVETVLALLQRYGVIEDETDLTNLQVLGPLPEPLQDQNARAAKLLRDQKKLYALVQYVQSDDRRQFIRDYFGVA
;
A
#
# COMPACT_ATOMS: atom_id res chain seq x y z
N ILE A 1 7.49 -11.74 5.34
CA ILE A 1 7.24 -12.20 6.74
C ILE A 1 7.78 -11.12 7.68
N SER A 2 8.86 -10.45 7.32
CA SER A 2 8.98 -9.02 7.52
C SER A 2 8.37 -8.20 6.37
N GLU A 3 7.92 -7.00 6.75
CA GLU A 3 7.92 -5.77 5.93
C GLU A 3 6.86 -5.54 4.84
N TRP A 4 5.66 -6.10 5.02
CA TRP A 4 4.47 -5.60 4.33
C TRP A 4 3.94 -4.34 5.02
N GLY A 5 4.43 -3.15 4.67
CA GLY A 5 3.86 -1.82 5.00
C GLY A 5 2.83 -1.77 6.16
N HIS A 6 1.62 -1.30 5.87
CA HIS A 6 0.49 -1.22 6.82
C HIS A 6 -0.05 -2.60 7.29
N ASP A 7 0.41 -3.71 6.69
CA ASP A 7 -0.10 -5.08 6.86
C ASP A 7 0.91 -6.04 7.54
N PHE A 8 1.99 -5.53 8.13
CA PHE A 8 2.91 -6.34 8.92
C PHE A 8 2.06 -7.08 9.98
N ARG A 9 2.33 -8.37 10.27
CA ARG A 9 1.70 -9.09 11.41
C ARG A 9 2.80 -9.65 12.29
N PRO A 10 2.81 -9.42 13.63
CA PRO A 10 3.98 -9.76 14.45
C PRO A 10 4.08 -11.27 14.58
N ASP A 11 2.94 -11.96 14.44
CA ASP A 11 2.87 -13.42 14.41
C ASP A 11 3.76 -14.01 13.31
N TYR A 12 3.98 -13.29 12.21
CA TYR A 12 4.90 -13.72 11.16
C TYR A 12 6.35 -13.77 11.65
N THR A 13 6.79 -12.89 12.57
CA THR A 13 8.15 -12.96 13.11
C THR A 13 8.38 -14.14 14.05
N ARG A 14 7.30 -14.82 14.46
CA ARG A 14 7.33 -16.02 15.29
C ARG A 14 7.15 -17.30 14.48
N MET A 15 7.20 -17.22 13.15
CA MET A 15 6.94 -18.39 12.29
C MET A 15 7.95 -19.53 12.54
N ALA A 16 9.23 -19.21 12.79
CA ALA A 16 10.24 -20.18 13.20
C ALA A 16 9.86 -20.93 14.49
N GLU A 17 9.36 -20.21 15.50
CA GLU A 17 8.90 -20.77 16.77
C GLU A 17 7.71 -21.72 16.54
N PHE A 18 6.70 -21.27 15.80
CA PHE A 18 5.52 -22.09 15.50
C PHE A 18 5.87 -23.33 14.70
N ARG A 19 6.74 -23.19 13.69
CA ARG A 19 7.23 -24.31 12.89
C ARG A 19 7.97 -25.32 13.77
N ALA A 20 8.82 -24.87 14.69
CA ALA A 20 9.51 -25.74 15.63
C ALA A 20 8.55 -26.48 16.57
N MET A 21 7.52 -25.80 17.09
CA MET A 21 6.51 -26.41 17.98
C MET A 21 5.78 -27.60 17.35
N ILE A 22 5.57 -27.59 16.03
CA ILE A 22 4.86 -28.64 15.31
C ILE A 22 5.81 -29.66 14.63
N GLY A 23 7.10 -29.66 15.01
CA GLY A 23 8.07 -30.64 14.50
C GLY A 23 8.67 -30.29 13.13
N SER A 24 8.70 -29.01 12.75
CA SER A 24 9.35 -28.49 11.54
C SER A 24 8.96 -29.16 10.22
N PRO A 25 7.67 -29.19 9.87
CA PRO A 25 7.20 -29.83 8.64
C PRO A 25 7.75 -29.15 7.38
N VAL A 26 7.65 -29.86 6.25
CA VAL A 26 7.88 -29.28 4.92
C VAL A 26 6.99 -28.06 4.75
N THR A 27 7.61 -26.93 4.46
CA THR A 27 6.94 -25.62 4.42
C THR A 27 7.07 -25.02 3.03
N MET A 28 5.97 -24.52 2.49
CA MET A 28 5.94 -23.75 1.25
C MET A 28 5.61 -22.30 1.57
N ALA A 29 6.49 -21.37 1.19
CA ALA A 29 6.27 -19.93 1.30
C ALA A 29 6.03 -19.35 -0.10
N LEU A 30 4.90 -18.66 -0.26
CA LEU A 30 4.47 -18.09 -1.53
C LEU A 30 4.39 -16.57 -1.41
N THR A 31 4.95 -15.88 -2.39
CA THR A 31 4.89 -14.42 -2.48
C THR A 31 4.89 -14.00 -3.94
N ALA A 32 4.12 -12.95 -4.27
CA ALA A 32 4.05 -12.41 -5.63
C ALA A 32 5.19 -11.42 -5.91
N THR A 33 5.62 -10.68 -4.89
CA THR A 33 6.67 -9.66 -4.98
C THR A 33 7.64 -9.84 -3.82
N ALA A 34 8.88 -10.22 -4.11
CA ALA A 34 9.92 -10.33 -3.09
C ALA A 34 11.27 -9.97 -3.69
N THR A 35 11.81 -8.83 -3.23
CA THR A 35 13.18 -8.44 -3.51
C THR A 35 14.16 -9.43 -2.86
N PRO A 36 15.44 -9.45 -3.25
CA PRO A 36 16.44 -10.35 -2.65
C PRO A 36 16.53 -10.21 -1.12
N GLU A 37 16.40 -8.98 -0.60
CA GLU A 37 16.38 -8.71 0.84
C GLU A 37 15.16 -9.35 1.51
N VAL A 38 13.97 -9.23 0.90
CA VAL A 38 12.74 -9.85 1.41
C VAL A 38 12.82 -11.38 1.37
N GLN A 39 13.44 -11.95 0.34
CA GLN A 39 13.64 -13.41 0.25
C GLN A 39 14.53 -13.92 1.40
N GLN A 40 15.63 -13.23 1.68
CA GLN A 40 16.53 -13.56 2.80
C GLN A 40 15.80 -13.47 4.14
N ASP A 41 15.00 -12.42 4.32
CA ASP A 41 14.20 -12.29 5.53
C ASP A 41 13.16 -13.41 5.66
N ILE A 42 12.42 -13.77 4.61
CA ILE A 42 11.48 -14.91 4.67
C ILE A 42 12.18 -16.18 5.15
N VAL A 43 13.38 -16.47 4.63
CA VAL A 43 14.19 -17.62 5.05
C VAL A 43 14.55 -17.53 6.53
N ALA A 44 15.02 -16.37 6.99
CA ALA A 44 15.39 -16.13 8.38
C ALA A 44 14.18 -16.31 9.33
N GLN A 45 13.03 -15.73 8.98
CA GLN A 45 11.83 -15.80 9.81
C GLN A 45 11.19 -17.19 9.85
N LEU A 46 11.44 -18.03 8.85
CA LEU A 46 11.04 -19.45 8.85
C LEU A 46 11.99 -20.34 9.67
N GLY A 47 13.12 -19.79 10.15
CA GLY A 47 14.15 -20.56 10.84
C GLY A 47 14.78 -21.59 9.92
N LEU A 48 15.02 -21.22 8.66
CA LEU A 48 15.66 -22.04 7.64
C LEU A 48 17.03 -21.45 7.28
N HIS A 49 17.95 -22.29 6.84
CA HIS A 49 19.18 -21.85 6.17
C HIS A 49 18.99 -21.84 4.65
N SER A 50 19.78 -21.02 3.94
CA SER A 50 19.67 -20.86 2.47
C SER A 50 19.86 -22.18 1.70
N GLY A 51 20.59 -23.15 2.27
CA GLY A 51 20.77 -24.49 1.67
C GLY A 51 19.61 -25.47 1.90
N GLU A 52 18.66 -25.15 2.77
CA GLU A 52 17.51 -26.00 3.10
C GLU A 52 16.26 -25.67 2.27
N MET A 53 16.32 -24.61 1.46
CA MET A 53 15.21 -24.12 0.65
C MET A 53 15.48 -24.33 -0.83
N ARG A 54 14.49 -24.88 -1.53
CA ARG A 54 14.45 -24.83 -2.99
C ARG A 54 13.66 -23.59 -3.41
N MET A 55 14.34 -22.64 -4.07
CA MET A 55 13.69 -21.46 -4.62
C MET A 55 13.20 -21.74 -6.04
N PHE A 56 11.97 -21.31 -6.32
CA PHE A 56 11.37 -21.35 -7.64
C PHE A 56 10.98 -19.92 -8.02
N HIS A 57 11.47 -19.46 -9.16
CA HIS A 57 11.11 -18.16 -9.73
C HIS A 57 10.49 -18.41 -11.10
N GLU A 58 9.21 -18.10 -11.26
CA GLU A 58 8.55 -18.12 -12.58
C GLU A 58 8.87 -16.85 -13.40
N GLY A 59 9.68 -15.94 -12.84
CA GLY A 59 10.07 -14.69 -13.45
C GLY A 59 9.13 -13.53 -13.09
N ILE A 60 9.62 -12.32 -13.30
CA ILE A 60 8.86 -11.06 -13.17
C ILE A 60 8.61 -10.43 -14.53
N ASP A 61 8.96 -11.13 -15.62
CA ASP A 61 8.86 -10.52 -16.95
C ASP A 61 7.41 -10.55 -17.42
N ARG A 62 6.89 -9.37 -17.73
CA ARG A 62 5.55 -9.19 -18.29
C ARG A 62 5.68 -8.45 -19.63
N PRO A 63 6.13 -9.15 -20.69
CA PRO A 63 6.49 -8.52 -21.96
C PRO A 63 5.28 -7.88 -22.66
N ASN A 64 4.07 -8.29 -22.30
CA ASN A 64 2.81 -7.74 -22.78
C ASN A 64 2.41 -6.40 -22.13
N LEU A 65 3.09 -5.98 -21.05
CA LEU A 65 2.87 -4.68 -20.45
C LEU A 65 3.73 -3.61 -21.11
N ASP A 66 3.06 -2.59 -21.64
CA ASP A 66 3.70 -1.34 -22.06
C ASP A 66 3.83 -0.42 -20.85
N LEU A 67 5.05 -0.03 -20.49
CA LEU A 67 5.36 0.71 -19.27
C LEU A 67 5.74 2.14 -19.63
N ARG A 68 4.90 3.11 -19.24
CA ARG A 68 5.10 4.53 -19.52
C ARG A 68 5.11 5.34 -18.24
N VAL A 69 5.90 6.41 -18.26
CA VAL A 69 5.89 7.44 -17.24
C VAL A 69 5.76 8.77 -17.95
N GLU A 70 4.84 9.61 -17.49
CA GLU A 70 4.58 10.93 -18.05
C GLU A 70 4.77 11.95 -16.92
N GLU A 71 5.64 12.93 -17.13
CA GLU A 71 5.79 14.04 -16.18
C GLU A 71 4.64 15.03 -16.36
N ILE A 72 3.98 15.40 -15.26
CA ILE A 72 2.76 16.19 -15.25
C ILE A 72 2.90 17.35 -14.24
N TRP A 73 2.44 18.54 -14.61
CA TRP A 73 2.62 19.76 -13.84
C TRP A 73 1.37 20.25 -13.10
N ASP A 74 0.18 19.78 -13.49
CA ASP A 74 -1.08 20.15 -12.86
C ASP A 74 -2.18 19.10 -13.07
N ALA A 75 -3.34 19.38 -12.49
CA ALA A 75 -4.45 18.46 -12.53
C ALA A 75 -5.12 18.42 -13.92
N ASP A 76 -4.92 19.45 -14.77
CA ASP A 76 -5.49 19.52 -16.11
C ASP A 76 -4.69 18.63 -17.08
N GLU A 77 -3.36 18.73 -17.03
CA GLU A 77 -2.48 17.79 -17.74
C GLU A 77 -2.69 16.34 -17.26
N LYS A 78 -2.91 16.13 -15.95
CA LYS A 78 -3.27 14.81 -15.40
C LYS A 78 -4.56 14.28 -16.03
N GLN A 79 -5.59 15.12 -16.15
CA GLN A 79 -6.84 14.77 -16.83
C GLN A 79 -6.62 14.48 -18.31
N GLU A 80 -5.87 15.32 -19.03
CA GLU A 80 -5.60 15.14 -20.46
C GLU A 80 -4.93 13.80 -20.76
N SER A 81 -3.90 13.44 -19.98
CA SER A 81 -3.24 12.14 -20.13
C SER A 81 -4.19 10.97 -19.87
N MET A 82 -5.01 11.03 -18.81
CA MET A 82 -6.03 10.01 -18.54
C MET A 82 -7.05 9.88 -19.69
N MET A 83 -7.54 11.01 -20.21
CA MET A 83 -8.48 11.02 -21.33
C MET A 83 -7.86 10.39 -22.58
N ALA A 84 -6.57 10.65 -22.86
CA ALA A 84 -5.88 10.01 -23.98
C ALA A 84 -5.84 8.47 -23.84
N VAL A 85 -5.65 7.93 -22.63
CA VAL A 85 -5.73 6.49 -22.37
C VAL A 85 -7.17 5.98 -22.55
N PHE A 86 -8.15 6.70 -22.02
CA PHE A 86 -9.56 6.32 -22.13
C PHE A 86 -10.04 6.31 -23.58
N ASP A 87 -9.62 7.28 -24.38
CA ASP A 87 -9.94 7.36 -25.81
C ASP A 87 -9.41 6.17 -26.60
N ARG A 88 -8.32 5.53 -26.16
CA ARG A 88 -7.80 4.30 -26.77
C ARG A 88 -8.56 3.05 -26.34
N TRP A 89 -8.98 2.98 -25.08
CA TRP A 89 -9.38 1.71 -24.45
C TRP A 89 -10.84 1.60 -24.00
N LEU A 90 -11.57 2.71 -23.93
CA LEU A 90 -12.98 2.74 -23.50
C LEU A 90 -13.96 2.99 -24.65
N GLN A 91 -13.51 2.87 -25.90
CA GLN A 91 -14.35 2.96 -27.09
C GLN A 91 -15.35 1.79 -27.17
N PRO A 92 -16.52 1.97 -27.82
CA PRO A 92 -17.49 0.89 -28.02
C PRO A 92 -16.95 -0.32 -28.80
N THR A 93 -15.92 -0.11 -29.62
CA THR A 93 -15.27 -1.15 -30.44
C THR A 93 -14.19 -1.92 -29.67
N THR A 94 -13.84 -1.47 -28.48
CA THR A 94 -12.80 -2.07 -27.63
C THR A 94 -13.45 -2.87 -26.51
N THR A 95 -12.73 -3.89 -26.04
CA THR A 95 -13.14 -4.71 -24.89
C THR A 95 -12.09 -4.61 -23.80
N GLY A 96 -12.47 -5.04 -22.60
CA GLY A 96 -11.63 -4.98 -21.42
C GLY A 96 -11.87 -3.74 -20.57
N SER A 97 -11.23 -3.76 -19.41
CA SER A 97 -11.43 -2.82 -18.32
C SER A 97 -10.15 -2.06 -17.98
N GLY A 98 -10.26 -1.01 -17.19
CA GLY A 98 -9.11 -0.28 -16.67
C GLY A 98 -9.29 0.21 -15.25
N VAL A 99 -8.16 0.51 -14.62
CA VAL A 99 -8.08 0.96 -13.23
C VAL A 99 -7.23 2.22 -13.17
N VAL A 100 -7.70 3.22 -12.42
CA VAL A 100 -6.94 4.43 -12.13
C VAL A 100 -6.69 4.51 -10.63
N TYR A 101 -5.43 4.53 -10.23
CA TYR A 101 -5.01 4.57 -8.83
C TYR A 101 -4.70 6.00 -8.38
N PHE A 102 -5.34 6.41 -7.28
CA PHE A 102 -5.11 7.64 -6.55
C PHE A 102 -4.56 7.36 -5.15
N THR A 103 -3.77 8.29 -4.63
CA THR A 103 -3.25 8.22 -3.26
C THR A 103 -4.31 8.62 -2.24
N LEU A 104 -5.09 9.66 -2.54
CA LEU A 104 -6.06 10.25 -1.62
C LEU A 104 -7.49 10.11 -2.13
N ILE A 105 -8.41 9.77 -1.22
CA ILE A 105 -9.86 9.74 -1.51
C ILE A 105 -10.34 11.11 -1.99
N ARG A 106 -9.83 12.19 -1.39
CA ARG A 106 -10.19 13.56 -1.81
C ARG A 106 -9.85 13.82 -3.28
N THR A 107 -8.64 13.46 -3.72
CA THR A 107 -8.20 13.64 -5.13
C THR A 107 -9.02 12.73 -6.05
N LEU A 108 -9.29 11.49 -5.63
CA LEU A 108 -10.15 10.57 -6.37
C LEU A 108 -11.55 11.17 -6.59
N LEU A 109 -12.17 11.73 -5.54
CA LEU A 109 -13.50 12.35 -5.63
C LEU A 109 -13.50 13.62 -6.49
N GLU A 110 -12.43 14.41 -6.46
CA GLU A 110 -12.25 15.53 -7.38
C GLU A 110 -12.26 15.05 -8.84
N PHE A 111 -11.48 14.01 -9.15
CA PHE A 111 -11.46 13.44 -10.51
C PHE A 111 -12.75 12.70 -10.88
N ASN A 112 -13.50 12.14 -9.93
CA ASN A 112 -14.84 11.62 -10.17
C ASN A 112 -15.76 12.72 -10.73
N GLU A 113 -15.79 13.91 -10.12
CA GLU A 113 -16.61 15.01 -10.62
C GLU A 113 -16.15 15.49 -12.01
N ARG A 114 -14.84 15.61 -12.22
CA ARG A 114 -14.27 16.02 -13.51
C ARG A 114 -14.61 15.04 -14.63
N LEU A 115 -14.40 13.75 -14.41
CA LEU A 115 -14.67 12.71 -15.40
C LEU A 115 -16.16 12.50 -15.65
N ARG A 116 -17.02 12.71 -14.64
CA ARG A 116 -18.48 12.75 -14.81
C ARG A 116 -18.91 13.90 -15.71
N ALA A 117 -18.29 15.07 -15.57
CA ALA A 117 -18.57 16.23 -16.43
C ALA A 117 -18.22 15.95 -17.91
N GLU A 118 -17.19 15.15 -18.16
CA GLU A 118 -16.81 14.66 -19.50
C GLU A 118 -17.66 13.48 -20.00
N GLY A 119 -18.61 12.98 -19.19
CA GLY A 119 -19.49 11.87 -19.56
C GLY A 119 -18.82 10.50 -19.56
N ILE A 120 -17.71 10.32 -18.85
CA ILE A 120 -17.01 9.04 -18.75
C ILE A 120 -17.72 8.14 -17.74
N ASP A 121 -18.16 6.96 -18.17
CA ASP A 121 -18.77 5.95 -17.31
C ASP A 121 -17.71 5.25 -16.44
N HIS A 122 -17.84 5.39 -15.12
CA HIS A 122 -16.91 4.84 -14.13
C HIS A 122 -17.53 4.72 -12.75
N VAL A 123 -16.85 3.96 -11.88
CA VAL A 123 -17.18 3.84 -10.46
C VAL A 123 -15.97 4.19 -9.60
N CYS A 124 -16.22 4.60 -8.36
CA CYS A 124 -15.21 4.92 -7.36
C CYS A 124 -15.07 3.80 -6.34
N TYR A 125 -13.86 3.40 -6.00
CA TYR A 125 -13.58 2.40 -4.98
C TYR A 125 -12.55 2.93 -3.97
N HIS A 126 -12.95 3.09 -2.71
CA HIS A 126 -12.05 3.54 -1.66
C HIS A 126 -12.42 2.97 -0.28
N GLY A 127 -11.54 3.19 0.70
CA GLY A 127 -11.67 2.65 2.06
C GLY A 127 -12.90 3.14 2.83
N ASP A 128 -13.36 4.36 2.55
CA ASP A 128 -14.52 4.96 3.23
C ASP A 128 -15.88 4.40 2.77
N LEU A 129 -15.91 3.55 1.72
CA LEU A 129 -17.14 2.88 1.28
C LEU A 129 -17.51 1.73 2.21
N GLU A 130 -18.81 1.54 2.40
CA GLU A 130 -19.32 0.42 3.17
C GLU A 130 -18.89 -0.91 2.55
N ARG A 131 -18.75 -1.95 3.39
CA ARG A 131 -18.28 -3.26 2.92
C ARG A 131 -19.17 -3.84 1.82
N HIS A 132 -20.48 -3.60 1.87
CA HIS A 132 -21.42 -4.10 0.87
C HIS A 132 -21.26 -3.38 -0.48
N GLU A 133 -21.10 -2.05 -0.47
CA GLU A 133 -20.86 -1.24 -1.69
C GLU A 133 -19.55 -1.65 -2.37
N ARG A 134 -18.47 -1.81 -1.59
CA ARG A 134 -17.18 -2.28 -2.14
C ARG A 134 -17.32 -3.64 -2.82
N ARG A 135 -18.09 -4.55 -2.23
CA ARG A 135 -18.32 -5.89 -2.79
C ARG A 135 -19.11 -5.80 -4.10
N GLU A 136 -20.16 -5.00 -4.14
CA GLU A 136 -20.98 -4.81 -5.34
C GLU A 136 -20.16 -4.24 -6.50
N ILE A 137 -19.38 -3.18 -6.25
CA ILE A 137 -18.50 -2.56 -7.25
C ILE A 137 -17.46 -3.56 -7.76
N GLN A 138 -16.85 -4.33 -6.85
CA GLN A 138 -15.90 -5.36 -7.23
C GLN A 138 -16.58 -6.44 -8.10
N ASP A 139 -17.73 -6.96 -7.69
CA ASP A 139 -18.46 -7.97 -8.45
C ASP A 139 -18.87 -7.44 -9.83
N ASP A 140 -19.31 -6.18 -9.94
CA ASP A 140 -19.66 -5.53 -11.21
C ASP A 140 -18.46 -5.39 -12.14
N PHE A 141 -17.32 -4.96 -11.61
CA PHE A 141 -16.08 -4.85 -12.37
C PHE A 141 -15.59 -6.21 -12.87
N MET A 142 -15.60 -7.22 -12.00
CA MET A 142 -15.18 -8.58 -12.34
C MET A 142 -16.04 -9.16 -13.47
N ASN A 143 -17.36 -8.92 -13.44
CA ASN A 143 -18.31 -9.36 -14.44
C ASN A 143 -18.39 -8.46 -15.69
N GLY A 144 -17.60 -7.38 -15.76
CA GLY A 144 -17.58 -6.46 -16.90
C GLY A 144 -18.82 -5.56 -17.03
N ARG A 145 -19.63 -5.44 -15.96
CA ARG A 145 -20.74 -4.48 -15.90
C ARG A 145 -20.24 -3.04 -15.83
N THR A 146 -19.06 -2.85 -15.25
CA THR A 146 -18.33 -1.57 -15.26
C THR A 146 -16.95 -1.78 -15.86
N ARG A 147 -16.54 -0.86 -16.74
CA ARG A 147 -15.25 -0.95 -17.44
C ARG A 147 -14.14 -0.13 -16.78
N LEU A 148 -14.46 0.93 -16.04
CA LEU A 148 -13.47 1.82 -15.42
C LEU A 148 -13.71 1.95 -13.92
N VAL A 149 -12.66 1.73 -13.13
CA VAL A 149 -12.65 1.96 -11.69
C VAL A 149 -11.61 3.01 -11.34
N LEU A 150 -12.04 4.08 -10.67
CA LEU A 150 -11.15 5.00 -9.96
C LEU A 150 -10.98 4.48 -8.55
N ALA A 151 -9.76 4.23 -8.11
CA ALA A 151 -9.47 3.48 -6.92
C ALA A 151 -8.38 4.11 -6.06
N THR A 152 -8.45 3.94 -4.74
CA THR A 152 -7.25 4.01 -3.91
C THR A 152 -6.56 2.64 -3.82
N ASN A 153 -5.43 2.57 -3.12
CA ASN A 153 -4.73 1.32 -2.80
C ASN A 153 -5.61 0.23 -2.12
N ALA A 154 -6.81 0.59 -1.63
CA ALA A 154 -7.79 -0.36 -1.12
C ALA A 154 -8.29 -1.34 -2.22
N PHE A 155 -8.22 -0.95 -3.50
CA PHE A 155 -8.62 -1.79 -4.62
C PHE A 155 -7.46 -2.69 -5.07
N GLY A 156 -7.29 -3.83 -4.40
CA GLY A 156 -6.19 -4.72 -4.78
C GLY A 156 -6.17 -6.13 -4.20
N MET A 157 -6.71 -6.35 -3.01
CA MET A 157 -6.81 -7.73 -2.52
C MET A 157 -7.93 -8.46 -3.27
N GLY A 158 -7.56 -9.42 -4.12
CA GLY A 158 -8.52 -10.33 -4.79
C GLY A 158 -9.11 -9.85 -6.12
N VAL A 159 -8.58 -8.78 -6.73
CA VAL A 159 -8.92 -8.45 -8.13
C VAL A 159 -8.13 -9.38 -9.05
N ASP A 160 -8.81 -10.41 -9.56
CA ASP A 160 -8.28 -11.42 -10.48
C ASP A 160 -9.09 -11.42 -11.78
N LYS A 161 -8.92 -10.36 -12.57
CA LYS A 161 -9.61 -10.15 -13.85
C LYS A 161 -8.59 -10.19 -14.98
N ASP A 162 -8.81 -11.10 -15.93
CA ASP A 162 -7.84 -11.39 -16.99
C ASP A 162 -7.66 -10.23 -17.98
N ASP A 163 -8.75 -9.50 -18.23
CA ASP A 163 -8.90 -8.55 -19.33
C ASP A 163 -8.77 -7.07 -18.91
N ILE A 164 -7.98 -6.78 -17.87
CA ILE A 164 -7.59 -5.40 -17.56
C ILE A 164 -6.59 -4.91 -18.62
N ARG A 165 -7.00 -3.93 -19.42
CA ARG A 165 -6.24 -3.39 -20.55
C ARG A 165 -5.38 -2.19 -20.22
N PHE A 166 -5.71 -1.47 -19.16
CA PHE A 166 -4.83 -0.41 -18.71
C PHE A 166 -4.88 -0.22 -17.19
N VAL A 167 -3.75 0.23 -16.66
CA VAL A 167 -3.61 0.71 -15.29
C VAL A 167 -2.96 2.09 -15.36
N VAL A 168 -3.64 3.11 -14.81
CA VAL A 168 -3.07 4.44 -14.68
C VAL A 168 -2.82 4.71 -13.21
N HIS A 169 -1.59 5.09 -12.87
CA HIS A 169 -1.28 5.66 -11.56
C HIS A 169 -1.38 7.17 -11.69
N ALA A 170 -2.54 7.71 -11.29
CA ALA A 170 -2.77 9.14 -11.30
C ALA A 170 -1.91 9.87 -10.26
N ASP A 171 -1.52 9.17 -9.18
CA ASP A 171 -0.54 9.64 -8.22
C ASP A 171 0.56 8.59 -8.04
N ILE A 172 1.78 9.02 -7.74
CA ILE A 172 2.91 8.11 -7.51
C ILE A 172 2.60 7.08 -6.41
N PRO A 173 2.84 5.77 -6.61
CA PRO A 173 2.71 4.74 -5.56
C PRO A 173 3.61 4.94 -4.34
N GLY A 174 3.32 4.19 -3.26
CA GLY A 174 4.12 4.26 -2.03
C GLY A 174 5.48 3.57 -2.13
N SER A 175 5.63 2.63 -3.06
CA SER A 175 6.88 1.91 -3.31
C SER A 175 6.88 1.22 -4.68
N MET A 176 8.05 0.74 -5.09
CA MET A 176 8.20 -0.05 -6.31
C MET A 176 7.44 -1.38 -6.25
N GLU A 177 7.36 -2.02 -5.08
CA GLU A 177 6.59 -3.25 -4.88
C GLU A 177 5.08 -3.02 -5.05
N SER A 178 4.55 -1.93 -4.50
CA SER A 178 3.14 -1.56 -4.70
C SER A 178 2.86 -1.27 -6.18
N TYR A 179 3.70 -0.44 -6.81
CA TYR A 179 3.58 -0.16 -8.25
C TYR A 179 3.54 -1.45 -9.08
N TYR A 180 4.52 -2.34 -8.87
CA TYR A 180 4.64 -3.56 -9.64
C TYR A 180 3.46 -4.53 -9.40
N GLN A 181 2.97 -4.63 -8.16
CA GLN A 181 1.79 -5.42 -7.83
C GLN A 181 0.52 -4.88 -8.49
N GLU A 182 0.38 -3.55 -8.55
CA GLU A 182 -0.78 -2.87 -9.13
C GLU A 182 -0.80 -2.99 -10.67
N ILE A 183 0.31 -2.73 -11.36
CA ILE A 183 0.39 -2.92 -12.82
C ILE A 183 0.28 -4.40 -13.21
N GLY A 184 0.71 -5.32 -12.35
CA GLY A 184 0.64 -6.77 -12.59
C GLY A 184 -0.78 -7.32 -12.72
N ARG A 185 -1.80 -6.51 -12.39
CA ARG A 185 -3.23 -6.81 -12.63
C ARG A 185 -3.61 -6.69 -14.10
N ALA A 186 -2.93 -5.85 -14.86
CA ALA A 186 -3.19 -5.67 -16.28
C ALA A 186 -2.71 -6.90 -17.08
N GLY A 187 -3.36 -7.17 -18.22
CA GLY A 187 -2.88 -8.11 -19.22
C GLY A 187 -2.66 -9.54 -18.72
N ARG A 188 -3.50 -10.05 -17.82
CA ARG A 188 -3.35 -11.40 -17.23
C ARG A 188 -3.66 -12.51 -18.23
N ASP A 189 -4.51 -12.22 -19.22
CA ASP A 189 -4.68 -13.01 -20.44
C ASP A 189 -3.46 -13.04 -21.38
N GLY A 190 -2.38 -12.31 -21.06
CA GLY A 190 -1.18 -12.21 -21.88
C GLY A 190 -1.31 -11.26 -23.08
N LEU A 191 -2.45 -10.61 -23.27
CA LEU A 191 -2.66 -9.62 -24.33
C LEU A 191 -2.01 -8.27 -23.95
N PRO A 192 -1.74 -7.38 -24.93
CA PRO A 192 -1.17 -6.07 -24.67
C PRO A 192 -2.00 -5.28 -23.65
N ALA A 193 -1.33 -4.67 -22.69
CA ALA A 193 -1.94 -3.76 -21.73
C ALA A 193 -1.02 -2.57 -21.43
N GLU A 194 -1.61 -1.42 -21.20
CA GLU A 194 -0.92 -0.14 -21.02
C GLU A 194 -0.84 0.25 -19.54
N CYS A 195 0.37 0.49 -19.03
CA CYS A 195 0.59 0.90 -17.65
C CYS A 195 1.24 2.30 -17.64
N VAL A 196 0.49 3.32 -17.23
CA VAL A 196 0.93 4.72 -17.27
C VAL A 196 1.07 5.25 -15.85
N LEU A 197 2.26 5.73 -15.50
CA LEU A 197 2.49 6.45 -14.24
C LEU A 197 2.56 7.96 -14.53
N LEU A 198 1.60 8.70 -14.00
CA LEU A 198 1.58 10.16 -14.05
C LEU A 198 2.41 10.69 -12.89
N TYR A 199 3.58 11.22 -13.20
CA TYR A 199 4.53 11.70 -12.22
C TYR A 199 4.40 13.21 -12.02
N ASP A 200 3.85 13.60 -10.88
CA ASP A 200 3.89 14.96 -10.37
C ASP A 200 4.81 14.99 -9.13
N GLN A 201 5.84 15.83 -9.17
CA GLN A 201 6.79 15.97 -8.07
C GLN A 201 6.11 16.37 -6.76
N ARG A 202 4.96 17.07 -6.80
CA ARG A 202 4.22 17.50 -5.61
C ARG A 202 3.61 16.32 -4.86
N ASP A 203 3.32 15.21 -5.54
CA ASP A 203 2.77 14.00 -4.92
C ASP A 203 3.78 13.36 -3.93
N LEU A 204 5.08 13.64 -4.10
CA LEU A 204 6.12 13.18 -3.17
C LEU A 204 5.91 13.73 -1.76
N ASN A 205 5.36 14.94 -1.60
CA ASN A 205 5.10 15.50 -0.28
C ASN A 205 4.09 14.65 0.49
N THR A 206 2.99 14.27 -0.15
CA THR A 206 1.98 13.38 0.44
C THR A 206 2.58 12.02 0.77
N ARG A 207 3.45 11.46 -0.08
CA ARG A 207 4.15 10.20 0.23
C ARG A 207 5.11 10.31 1.40
N MET A 208 5.87 11.40 1.50
CA MET A 208 6.75 11.64 2.64
C MET A 208 5.97 11.81 3.94
N GLU A 209 4.81 12.48 3.91
CA GLU A 209 3.91 12.56 5.06
C GLU A 209 3.40 11.18 5.49
N PHE A 210 2.99 10.33 4.54
CA PHE A 210 2.54 8.97 4.82
C PHE A 210 3.65 8.11 5.43
N ILE A 211 4.87 8.22 4.91
CA ILE A 211 6.04 7.54 5.47
C ILE A 211 6.27 8.02 6.91
N ARG A 212 6.19 9.34 7.17
CA ARG A 212 6.30 9.89 8.53
C ARG A 212 5.20 9.37 9.45
N TRP A 213 3.95 9.30 8.97
CA TRP A 213 2.82 8.84 9.77
C TRP A 213 2.92 7.37 10.16
N THR A 214 3.41 6.53 9.25
CA THR A 214 3.61 5.09 9.46
C THR A 214 4.88 4.75 10.24
N ASN A 215 5.74 5.75 10.48
CA ASN A 215 7.00 5.62 11.19
C ASN A 215 7.12 6.63 12.35
N PRO A 216 6.21 6.62 13.36
CA PRO A 216 6.45 7.36 14.59
C PRO A 216 7.77 6.89 15.25
N ASP A 217 8.59 7.83 15.71
CA ASP A 217 9.80 7.49 16.48
C ASP A 217 9.43 6.94 17.87
N SER A 218 10.44 6.45 18.60
CA SER A 218 10.25 5.88 19.94
C SER A 218 9.75 6.92 20.93
N GLU A 219 10.24 8.16 20.87
CA GLU A 219 9.76 9.25 21.73
C GLU A 219 8.24 9.49 21.55
N PHE A 220 7.77 9.52 20.30
CA PHE A 220 6.35 9.66 20.00
C PHE A 220 5.54 8.45 20.51
N CYS A 221 6.06 7.24 20.37
CA CYS A 221 5.44 6.03 20.91
C CYS A 221 5.33 6.10 22.45
N GLU A 222 6.42 6.49 23.14
CA GLU A 222 6.49 6.64 24.59
C GLU A 222 5.53 7.71 25.11
N ARG A 223 5.50 8.88 24.47
CA ARG A 223 4.57 9.96 24.82
C ARG A 223 3.11 9.55 24.63
N THR A 224 2.81 8.84 23.55
CA THR A 224 1.46 8.31 23.28
C THR A 224 1.05 7.33 24.38
N TYR A 225 1.92 6.37 24.69
CA TYR A 225 1.69 5.39 25.75
C TYR A 225 1.53 6.07 27.13
N HIS A 226 2.38 7.04 27.46
CA HIS A 226 2.27 7.81 28.69
C HIS A 226 0.91 8.49 28.84
N HIS A 227 0.36 9.07 27.77
CA HIS A 227 -1.00 9.64 27.82
C HIS A 227 -2.08 8.58 27.99
N LEU A 228 -1.96 7.42 27.34
CA LEU A 228 -2.92 6.32 27.50
C LEU A 228 -2.99 5.83 28.97
N THR A 229 -1.86 5.82 29.68
CA THR A 229 -1.79 5.35 31.07
C THR A 229 -2.09 6.44 32.11
N HIS A 230 -1.79 7.71 31.83
CA HIS A 230 -1.92 8.81 32.82
C HIS A 230 -3.05 9.81 32.52
N SER A 231 -3.71 9.70 31.37
CA SER A 231 -4.79 10.61 30.95
C SER A 231 -6.03 9.86 30.48
N THR A 232 -6.27 8.67 31.05
CA THR A 232 -7.35 7.76 30.64
C THR A 232 -8.72 8.41 30.74
N GLU A 233 -9.01 9.19 31.79
CA GLU A 233 -10.31 9.85 31.94
C GLU A 233 -10.59 10.85 30.80
N GLN A 234 -9.60 11.65 30.42
CA GLN A 234 -9.72 12.60 29.34
C GLN A 234 -9.88 11.89 28.00
N ILE A 235 -9.11 10.81 27.78
CA ILE A 235 -9.20 10.02 26.54
C ILE A 235 -10.56 9.34 26.42
N ARG A 236 -11.11 8.80 27.51
CA ARG A 236 -12.47 8.23 27.50
C ARG A 236 -13.55 9.27 27.22
N ALA A 237 -13.35 10.51 27.69
CA ALA A 237 -14.31 11.60 27.50
C ALA A 237 -14.26 12.23 26.10
N PHE A 238 -13.06 12.40 25.54
CA PHE A 238 -12.83 13.18 24.31
C PHE A 238 -12.28 12.36 23.14
N GLY A 239 -11.94 11.09 23.37
CA GLY A 239 -11.49 10.15 22.36
C GLY A 239 -10.15 10.50 21.72
N LEU A 240 -10.02 10.08 20.46
CA LEU A 240 -8.81 10.22 19.66
C LEU A 240 -8.41 11.69 19.42
N ASP A 241 -9.39 12.58 19.32
CA ASP A 241 -9.13 13.99 19.04
C ASP A 241 -8.33 14.67 20.16
N TRP A 242 -8.55 14.26 21.42
CA TRP A 242 -7.76 14.76 22.54
C TRP A 242 -6.29 14.34 22.46
N LEU A 243 -6.02 13.09 22.06
CA LEU A 243 -4.65 12.60 21.84
C LEU A 243 -3.97 13.38 20.72
N ARG A 244 -4.67 13.58 19.59
CA ARG A 244 -4.14 14.36 18.45
C ARG A 244 -3.81 15.79 18.85
N GLU A 245 -4.67 16.46 19.61
CA GLU A 245 -4.42 17.82 20.08
C GLU A 245 -3.17 17.92 20.97
N ARG A 246 -2.87 16.88 21.76
CA ARG A 246 -1.71 16.85 22.66
C ARG A 246 -0.41 16.42 22.00
N LEU A 247 -0.48 15.55 20.99
CA LEU A 247 0.70 14.91 20.40
C LEU A 247 1.12 15.51 19.06
N CYS A 248 0.18 16.10 18.31
CA CYS A 248 0.40 16.50 16.92
C CYS A 248 0.28 18.01 16.68
N ASP A 249 0.42 18.86 17.71
CA ASP A 249 0.41 20.33 17.59
C ASP A 249 -0.76 20.89 16.74
N ARG A 250 -1.96 20.30 16.90
CA ARG A 250 -3.18 20.62 16.14
C ARG A 250 -3.13 20.33 14.63
N GLN A 251 -2.15 19.58 14.14
CA GLN A 251 -2.17 19.01 12.79
C GLN A 251 -3.22 17.89 12.72
N ARG A 252 -4.47 18.26 12.41
CA ARG A 252 -5.62 17.33 12.38
C ARG A 252 -5.46 16.16 11.42
N HIS A 253 -4.57 16.26 10.44
CA HIS A 253 -4.31 15.22 9.46
C HIS A 253 -3.16 14.28 9.83
N ASP A 254 -2.40 14.54 10.91
CA ASP A 254 -1.31 13.68 11.34
C ASP A 254 -1.86 12.35 11.90
N ARG A 255 -1.52 11.24 11.25
CA ARG A 255 -2.02 9.89 11.57
C ARG A 255 -1.06 9.05 12.42
N ARG A 256 -0.03 9.66 13.02
CA ARG A 256 0.93 8.94 13.88
C ARG A 256 0.26 8.33 15.12
N VAL A 257 -0.72 9.02 15.71
CA VAL A 257 -1.43 8.50 16.91
C VAL A 257 -2.14 7.20 16.58
N GLU A 258 -2.92 7.16 15.49
CA GLU A 258 -3.60 5.96 15.02
C GLU A 258 -2.62 4.83 14.71
N THR A 259 -1.47 5.17 14.10
CA THR A 259 -0.41 4.19 13.84
C THR A 259 0.11 3.58 15.14
N VAL A 260 0.35 4.38 16.18
CA VAL A 260 0.78 3.85 17.49
C VAL A 260 -0.34 3.01 18.14
N LEU A 261 -1.60 3.46 18.11
CA LEU A 261 -2.73 2.70 18.67
C LEU A 261 -2.88 1.34 17.99
N ALA A 262 -2.84 1.30 16.66
CA ALA A 262 -2.88 0.05 15.89
C ALA A 262 -1.70 -0.88 16.25
N LEU A 263 -0.50 -0.33 16.44
CA LEU A 263 0.65 -1.11 16.88
C LEU A 263 0.46 -1.65 18.31
N LEU A 264 -0.03 -0.84 19.25
CA LEU A 264 -0.27 -1.24 20.63
C LEU A 264 -1.32 -2.35 20.72
N GLN A 265 -2.45 -2.20 20.01
CA GLN A 265 -3.49 -3.21 19.96
C GLN A 265 -2.96 -4.53 19.40
N ARG A 266 -2.18 -4.43 18.33
CA ARG A 266 -1.54 -5.58 17.68
C ARG A 266 -0.51 -6.29 18.58
N TYR A 267 0.11 -5.60 19.52
CA TYR A 267 0.94 -6.19 20.58
C TYR A 267 0.13 -6.63 21.82
N GLY A 268 -1.19 -6.49 21.79
CA GLY A 268 -2.09 -6.84 22.91
C GLY A 268 -1.99 -5.87 24.09
N VAL A 269 -1.47 -4.66 23.87
CA VAL A 269 -1.35 -3.62 24.92
C VAL A 269 -2.67 -2.90 25.16
N ILE A 270 -3.53 -2.83 24.14
CA ILE A 270 -4.91 -2.33 24.23
C ILE A 270 -5.84 -3.30 23.47
N GLU A 271 -7.14 -3.28 23.75
CA GLU A 271 -8.11 -4.16 23.08
C GLU A 271 -8.59 -3.60 21.73
N ASP A 272 -8.89 -2.30 21.70
CA ASP A 272 -9.49 -1.61 20.56
C ASP A 272 -8.74 -0.30 20.30
N GLU A 273 -8.28 -0.13 19.07
CA GLU A 273 -7.59 1.05 18.58
C GLU A 273 -8.55 2.16 18.12
N THR A 274 -9.82 1.83 17.91
CA THR A 274 -10.88 2.70 17.38
C THR A 274 -11.84 3.21 18.46
N ASP A 275 -12.26 2.36 19.40
CA ASP A 275 -13.11 2.74 20.54
C ASP A 275 -12.27 3.01 21.80
N LEU A 276 -11.86 4.27 21.94
CA LEU A 276 -11.11 4.72 23.12
C LEU A 276 -12.00 5.03 24.34
N THR A 277 -13.33 4.95 24.22
CA THR A 277 -14.24 5.22 25.36
C THR A 277 -14.15 4.15 26.44
N ASN A 278 -13.79 2.92 26.04
CA ASN A 278 -13.55 1.79 26.92
C ASN A 278 -12.07 1.46 27.09
N LEU A 279 -11.16 2.41 26.79
CA LEU A 279 -9.71 2.19 26.79
C LEU A 279 -9.24 1.48 28.07
N GLN A 280 -8.56 0.35 27.88
CA GLN A 280 -7.82 -0.38 28.90
C GLN A 280 -6.40 -0.64 28.40
N VAL A 281 -5.41 -0.33 29.23
CA VAL A 281 -4.01 -0.66 28.95
C VAL A 281 -3.68 -1.95 29.68
N LEU A 282 -3.46 -3.02 28.90
CA LEU A 282 -3.31 -4.40 29.37
C LEU A 282 -1.86 -4.80 29.65
N GLY A 283 -0.88 -4.02 29.16
CA GLY A 283 0.54 -4.36 29.26
C GLY A 283 1.46 -3.16 29.12
N PRO A 284 2.78 -3.38 29.28
CA PRO A 284 3.78 -2.33 29.09
C PRO A 284 3.93 -1.95 27.61
N LEU A 285 4.53 -0.79 27.34
CA LEU A 285 4.97 -0.43 25.99
C LEU A 285 5.92 -1.51 25.44
N PRO A 286 5.68 -2.09 24.24
CA PRO A 286 6.55 -3.12 23.69
C PRO A 286 7.96 -2.60 23.40
N GLU A 287 8.98 -3.41 23.68
CA GLU A 287 10.39 -3.09 23.42
C GLU A 287 10.66 -2.62 21.96
N PRO A 288 10.07 -3.24 20.92
CA PRO A 288 10.27 -2.76 19.54
C PRO A 288 9.76 -1.34 19.25
N LEU A 289 8.85 -0.81 20.08
CA LEU A 289 8.37 0.57 19.97
C LEU A 289 9.24 1.56 20.76
N GLN A 290 10.09 1.06 21.67
CA GLN A 290 11.06 1.85 22.44
C GLN A 290 12.42 1.95 21.72
N ASP A 291 12.74 1.00 20.83
CA ASP A 291 14.02 0.97 20.13
C ASP A 291 14.12 2.05 19.02
N GLN A 292 14.69 3.19 19.37
CA GLN A 292 14.97 4.31 18.46
C GLN A 292 15.73 3.86 17.20
N ASN A 293 16.70 2.95 17.33
CA ASN A 293 17.53 2.53 16.20
C ASN A 293 16.74 1.66 15.23
N ALA A 294 15.93 0.73 15.75
CA ALA A 294 15.04 -0.09 14.91
C ALA A 294 14.00 0.76 14.18
N ARG A 295 13.40 1.76 14.87
CA ARG A 295 12.44 2.70 14.26
C ARG A 295 13.10 3.56 13.17
N ALA A 296 14.28 4.11 13.44
CA ALA A 296 15.04 4.88 12.45
C ALA A 296 15.45 4.03 11.24
N ALA A 297 15.86 2.78 11.47
CA ALA A 297 16.17 1.84 10.39
C ALA A 297 14.94 1.55 9.53
N LYS A 298 13.75 1.36 10.13
CA LYS A 298 12.50 1.17 9.38
C LYS A 298 12.16 2.39 8.53
N LEU A 299 12.24 3.59 9.12
CA LEU A 299 12.02 4.85 8.39
C LEU A 299 12.93 4.96 7.17
N LEU A 300 14.24 4.70 7.34
CA LEU A 300 15.21 4.73 6.25
C LEU A 300 14.87 3.73 5.15
N ARG A 301 14.40 2.53 5.50
CA ARG A 301 13.96 1.52 4.51
C ARG A 301 12.75 1.98 3.72
N ASP A 302 11.72 2.52 4.38
CA ASP A 302 10.53 3.04 3.70
C ASP A 302 10.86 4.25 2.80
N GLN A 303 11.80 5.11 3.22
CA GLN A 303 12.33 6.20 2.37
C GLN A 303 13.08 5.67 1.15
N LYS A 304 13.91 4.63 1.31
CA LYS A 304 14.61 3.99 0.18
C LYS A 304 13.64 3.37 -0.83
N LYS A 305 12.53 2.81 -0.37
CA LYS A 305 11.47 2.27 -1.24
C LYS A 305 10.84 3.34 -2.12
N LEU A 306 10.52 4.51 -1.55
CA LEU A 306 10.04 5.65 -2.33
C LEU A 306 11.13 6.20 -3.27
N TYR A 307 12.37 6.28 -2.80
CA TYR A 307 13.50 6.72 -3.63
C TYR A 307 13.71 5.82 -4.85
N ALA A 308 13.61 4.50 -4.70
CA ALA A 308 13.70 3.57 -5.82
C ALA A 308 12.63 3.84 -6.90
N LEU A 309 11.41 4.23 -6.49
CA LEU A 309 10.36 4.60 -7.43
C LEU A 309 10.66 5.91 -8.16
N VAL A 310 11.30 6.88 -7.50
CA VAL A 310 11.81 8.10 -8.17
C VAL A 310 12.92 7.76 -9.17
N GLN A 311 13.83 6.83 -8.82
CA GLN A 311 14.84 6.35 -9.77
C GLN A 311 14.21 5.62 -10.95
N TYR A 312 13.14 4.86 -10.74
CA TYR A 312 12.38 4.21 -11.81
C TYR A 312 11.77 5.23 -12.78
N VAL A 313 11.18 6.32 -12.26
CA VAL A 313 10.63 7.42 -13.08
C VAL A 313 11.69 7.98 -14.03
N GLN A 314 12.93 8.12 -13.55
CA GLN A 314 14.07 8.63 -14.30
C GLN A 314 14.77 7.58 -15.20
N SER A 315 14.33 6.32 -15.18
CA SER A 315 14.97 5.25 -15.94
C SER A 315 14.56 5.28 -17.42
N ASP A 316 15.55 5.17 -18.30
CA ASP A 316 15.31 4.96 -19.74
C ASP A 316 14.77 3.56 -20.03
N ASP A 317 15.38 2.53 -19.41
CA ASP A 317 14.93 1.13 -19.50
C ASP A 317 14.19 0.72 -18.23
N ARG A 318 12.87 0.92 -18.26
CA ARG A 318 11.95 0.59 -17.17
C ARG A 318 11.90 -0.92 -16.89
N ARG A 319 12.03 -1.75 -17.92
CA ARG A 319 11.98 -3.21 -17.76
C ARG A 319 13.24 -3.72 -17.09
N GLN A 320 14.41 -3.26 -17.54
CA GLN A 320 15.67 -3.62 -16.90
C GLN A 320 15.72 -3.14 -15.45
N PHE A 321 15.23 -1.92 -15.16
CA PHE A 321 15.15 -1.43 -13.79
C PHE A 321 14.32 -2.37 -12.88
N ILE A 322 13.14 -2.83 -13.34
CA ILE A 322 12.30 -3.77 -12.60
C ILE A 322 13.05 -5.09 -12.34
N ARG A 323 13.76 -5.63 -13.35
CA ARG A 323 14.58 -6.85 -13.22
C ARG A 323 15.67 -6.71 -12.18
N ASP A 324 16.42 -5.61 -12.24
CA ASP A 324 17.50 -5.33 -11.28
C ASP A 324 16.96 -5.14 -9.86
N TYR A 325 15.86 -4.42 -9.71
CA TYR A 325 15.23 -4.14 -8.42
C TYR A 325 14.74 -5.42 -7.71
N PHE A 326 14.12 -6.34 -8.44
CA PHE A 326 13.66 -7.62 -7.88
C PHE A 326 14.72 -8.73 -7.93
N GLY A 327 15.92 -8.46 -8.45
CA GLY A 327 17.04 -9.39 -8.51
C GLY A 327 16.81 -10.60 -9.41
N VAL A 328 16.08 -10.40 -10.51
CA VAL A 328 15.80 -11.44 -11.51
C VAL A 328 16.65 -11.13 -12.75
N ALA A 329 17.88 -11.63 -12.75
CA ALA A 329 18.83 -11.50 -13.84
C ALA A 329 18.71 -12.65 -14.86
#